data_AF-A0A949I3P4-F1
#
_entry.id   AF-A0A949I3P4-F1
#
_cell.length_a   1.000
_cell.length_b   1.000
_cell.length_c   1.000
_cell.angle_alpha   90.00
_cell.angle_beta   90.00
_cell.angle_gamma   90.00
#
_symmetry.space_group_name_H-M   'P 1'
#
loop_
_entity.id
_entity.type
_entity.pdbx_description
1 polymer ?
#
loop_
_entity_poly.entity_id
_entity_poly.type
_entity_poly.pdbx_seq_one_letter_code
_entity_poly.pdbx_strand_id
1 'polypeptide(L)' 'MSKIGFIGLGIMGRPMAGHLLAGGHTLYAFDPFGVSP' A
#
# COMPACT_ATOMS: atom_id res chain seq x y z
N MET A 1 -14.25 5.84 4.77
CA MET A 1 -12.92 5.93 5.37
C MET A 1 -12.69 4.72 6.26
N SER A 2 -11.70 3.87 5.92
CA SER A 2 -11.38 2.64 6.66
C SER A 2 -9.90 2.60 6.98
N LYS A 3 -9.52 1.92 8.07
CA LYS A 3 -8.11 1.64 8.41
C LYS A 3 -7.72 0.31 7.78
N ILE A 4 -6.70 0.31 6.92
CA ILE A 4 -6.27 -0.85 6.14
C ILE A 4 -4.82 -1.16 6.46
N GLY A 5 -4.54 -2.41 6.83
CA GLY A 5 -3.18 -2.95 6.84
C GLY A 5 -2.84 -3.48 5.45
N PHE A 6 -1.69 -3.08 4.90
CA PHE A 6 -1.26 -3.44 3.55
C PHE A 6 0.16 -4.03 3.60
N ILE A 7 0.37 -5.25 3.10
CA ILE A 7 1.68 -5.91 3.11
C ILE A 7 2.15 -6.13 1.68
N GLY A 8 3.34 -5.60 1.35
CA GLY A 8 3.99 -5.73 0.05
C GLY A 8 3.77 -4.51 -0.86
N LEU A 9 4.84 -3.78 -1.17
CA LEU A 9 4.85 -2.56 -1.98
C LEU A 9 5.69 -2.73 -3.25
N GLY A 10 5.68 -3.93 -3.85
CA GLY A 10 6.30 -4.20 -5.16
C GLY A 10 5.59 -3.51 -6.33
N ILE A 11 5.92 -3.92 -7.56
CA ILE A 11 5.45 -3.29 -8.82
C ILE A 11 3.93 -3.08 -8.85
N MET A 12 3.15 -4.07 -8.40
CA MET A 12 1.69 -3.96 -8.32
C MET A 12 1.19 -3.40 -6.97
N GLY A 13 1.89 -3.68 -5.87
CA GLY A 13 1.46 -3.27 -4.53
C GLY A 13 1.43 -1.75 -4.35
N ARG A 14 2.42 -1.05 -4.90
CA ARG A 14 2.49 0.42 -4.88
C ARG A 14 1.30 1.13 -5.52
N PRO A 15 0.94 0.87 -6.79
CA PRO A 15 -0.23 1.53 -7.40
C PRO A 15 -1.54 1.15 -6.70
N MET A 16 -1.68 -0.10 -6.21
CA MET A 16 -2.83 -0.51 -5.41
C MET A 16 -2.96 0.27 -4.11
N ALA A 17 -1.87 0.42 -3.34
CA ALA A 17 -1.86 1.25 -2.13
C ALA A 17 -2.19 2.72 -2.44
N GLY A 18 -1.69 3.25 -3.57
CA GLY A 18 -2.03 4.58 -4.06
C GLY A 18 -3.52 4.78 -4.34
N HIS A 19 -4.19 3.81 -4.97
CA HIS A 19 -5.64 3.86 -5.18
C HIS A 19 -6.43 3.85 -3.86
N LEU A 20 -6.00 3.06 -2.88
CA LEU A 20 -6.67 3.02 -1.58
C LEU A 20 -6.51 4.35 -0.81
N LEU A 21 -5.34 5.00 -0.91
CA LEU A 21 -5.14 6.35 -0.38
C LEU A 21 -6.03 7.37 -1.10
N ALA A 22 -6.07 7.33 -2.43
CA ALA A 22 -6.92 8.21 -3.24
C ALA A 22 -8.42 8.02 -2.95
N GLY A 23 -8.85 6.81 -2.60
CA GLY A 23 -10.20 6.50 -2.12
C GLY A 23 -10.53 7.02 -0.71
N GLY A 24 -9.60 7.69 -0.03
CA GLY A 24 -9.80 8.24 1.30
C GLY A 24 -9.72 7.20 2.43
N HIS A 25 -9.02 6.09 2.21
CA HIS A 25 -8.69 5.13 3.26
C HIS A 25 -7.37 5.50 3.94
N THR A 26 -7.25 5.15 5.22
CA THR A 26 -6.00 5.28 5.98
C THR A 26 -5.23 3.96 5.86
N LEU A 27 -4.00 4.01 5.35
CA LEU A 27 -3.17 2.82 5.17
C LEU A 27 -2.02 2.76 6.16
N TYR A 28 -1.79 1.56 6.71
CA TYR A 28 -0.56 1.16 7.37
C TYR A 28 0.11 0.12 6.47
N ALA A 29 1.19 0.51 5.81
CA ALA A 29 1.89 -0.37 4.88
C ALA A 29 3.16 -0.95 5.51
N PHE A 30 3.43 -2.23 5.24
CA PHE A 30 4.66 -2.91 5.62
C PHE A 30 5.24 -3.66 4.42
N ASP A 31 6.53 -3.51 4.18
CA ASP A 31 7.25 -4.26 3.16
C ASP A 31 8.60 -4.70 3.72
N PRO A 32 8.82 -6.01 3.95
CA PRO A 32 10.07 -6.51 4.50
C PRO A 32 11.24 -6.48 3.51
N PHE A 33 10.97 -6.40 2.20
CA PHE A 33 12.01 -6.41 1.16
C PHE A 33 12.17 -5.03 0.50
N GLY A 34 11.26 -4.12 0.78
CA GLY A 34 11.18 -2.82 0.12
C GLY A 34 10.87 -2.96 -1.37
N VAL A 35 10.89 -1.85 -2.09
CA VAL A 35 10.86 -1.91 -3.55
C VAL A 35 12.20 -2.45 -4.05
N SER A 36 12.21 -3.74 -4.34
CA SER A 36 13.17 -4.28 -5.29
C SER A 36 12.90 -3.61 -6.66
N PRO A 37 13.96 -3.15 -7.35
CA PRO A 37 13.85 -2.42 -8.61
C PRO A 37 13.13 -3.20 -9.71
#